data_AF-A0AAW2TAN4-F1
#
_entry.id   AF-A0AAW2TAN4-F1
#
_cell.length_a   1.000
_cell.length_b   1.000
_cell.length_c   1.000
_cell.angle_alpha   90.00
_cell.angle_beta   90.00
_cell.angle_gamma   90.00
#
_symmetry.space_group_name_H-M   'P 1'
#
loop_
_entity.id
_entity.type
_entity.pdbx_description
1 polymer ?
#
loop_
_entity_poly.entity_id
_entity_poly.type
_entity_poly.pdbx_seq_one_letter_code
_entity_poly.pdbx_strand_id
1 'polypeptide(L)'
;MKNYIQELGVVPSIAEPIVIFYDNNGVIAQAKEPRSHHCSKHICGRYHLLREMVSRGDCRTHRVSSAENTADLFTKPMSQVAHTQHLDKMGLRSMVIGFRSRGDC
;
A
#
# COMPACT_ATOMS: atom_id res chain seq x y z
N MET A 1 7.45 -11.58 7.42
CA MET A 1 7.26 -10.14 7.12
C MET A 1 8.31 -9.28 7.84
N LYS A 2 8.39 -9.31 9.18
CA LYS A 2 9.36 -8.50 9.94
C LYS A 2 10.82 -8.74 9.52
N ASN A 3 11.25 -10.00 9.41
CA ASN A 3 12.62 -10.34 8.99
C ASN A 3 12.94 -9.81 7.57
N TYR A 4 12.00 -9.92 6.64
CA TYR A 4 12.19 -9.43 5.27
C TYR A 4 12.37 -7.91 5.22
N ILE A 5 11.57 -7.17 5.97
CA ILE A 5 11.69 -5.70 6.01
C ILE A 5 12.99 -5.28 6.72
N GLN A 6 13.43 -6.02 7.75
CA GLN A 6 14.76 -5.80 8.35
C GLN A 6 15.89 -6.06 7.35
N GLU A 7 15.78 -7.11 6.54
CA GLU A 7 16.76 -7.45 5.50
C GLU A 7 16.84 -6.39 4.40
N LEU A 8 15.73 -5.75 4.05
CA LEU A 8 15.72 -4.62 3.12
C LEU A 8 16.50 -3.39 3.63
N GLY A 9 16.85 -3.33 4.92
CA GLY A 9 17.67 -2.26 5.51
C GLY A 9 16.98 -0.89 5.58
N VAL A 10 15.69 -0.82 5.26
CA VAL A 10 14.91 0.44 5.25
C VAL A 10 14.58 0.90 6.68
N VAL A 11 14.49 -0.03 7.62
CA VAL A 11 14.26 0.25 9.05
C VAL A 11 15.16 -0.66 9.90
N PRO A 12 15.86 -0.11 10.92
CA PRO A 12 16.88 -0.84 11.67
C PRO A 12 16.31 -1.94 12.57
N SER A 13 15.10 -1.78 13.09
CA SER A 13 14.38 -2.83 13.82
C SER A 13 12.88 -2.53 13.88
N ILE A 14 12.05 -3.57 13.81
CA ILE A 14 10.59 -3.45 13.87
C ILE A 14 10.14 -3.88 15.25
N ALA A 15 10.20 -2.96 16.20
CA ALA A 15 9.67 -3.16 17.56
C ALA A 15 8.14 -3.05 17.58
N GLU A 16 7.58 -2.14 16.77
CA GLU A 16 6.14 -1.91 16.70
C GLU A 16 5.46 -2.77 15.62
N PRO A 17 4.15 -3.04 15.76
CA PRO A 17 3.38 -3.72 14.72
C PRO A 17 3.39 -2.94 13.40
N ILE A 18 3.55 -3.64 12.27
CA ILE A 18 3.56 -3.03 10.94
C ILE A 18 2.15 -2.53 10.60
N VAL A 19 2.01 -1.26 10.26
CA VAL A 19 0.73 -0.70 9.82
C VAL A 19 0.53 -1.02 8.33
N ILE A 20 -0.58 -1.69 8.00
CA ILE A 20 -0.99 -1.99 6.64
C ILE A 20 -2.20 -1.13 6.29
N PHE A 21 -2.10 -0.36 5.22
CA PHE A 21 -3.15 0.52 4.73
C PHE A 21 -4.02 -0.18 3.68
N TYR A 22 -5.34 -0.04 3.79
CA TYR A 22 -6.32 -0.58 2.86
C TYR A 22 -7.38 0.47 2.48
N ASP A 23 -7.78 0.50 1.22
CA ASP A 23 -8.92 1.29 0.73
C ASP A 23 -10.26 0.54 0.79
N ASN A 24 -10.18 -0.79 0.86
CA ASN A 24 -11.36 -1.67 0.85
C ASN A 24 -11.93 -1.91 2.26
N ASN A 25 -13.12 -1.36 2.50
CA ASN A 25 -13.87 -1.56 3.74
C ASN A 25 -14.20 -3.02 4.04
N GLY A 26 -14.43 -3.83 2.99
CA GLY A 26 -14.68 -5.26 3.14
C GLY A 26 -13.51 -5.98 3.78
N VAL A 27 -12.28 -5.59 3.44
CA VAL A 27 -11.06 -6.17 4.03
C VAL A 27 -10.96 -5.85 5.52
N ILE A 28 -11.25 -4.60 5.90
CA ILE A 28 -11.20 -4.16 7.30
C ILE A 28 -12.30 -4.84 8.14
N ALA A 29 -13.52 -4.89 7.59
CA ALA A 29 -14.63 -5.56 8.23
C ALA A 29 -14.33 -7.06 8.40
N GLN A 30 -13.80 -7.72 7.37
CA GLN A 30 -13.41 -9.12 7.45
C GLN A 30 -12.23 -9.34 8.40
N ALA A 31 -11.26 -8.44 8.50
CA ALA A 31 -10.16 -8.59 9.46
C ALA A 31 -10.66 -8.54 10.92
N LYS A 32 -11.67 -7.72 11.21
CA LYS A 32 -12.24 -7.55 12.56
C LYS A 32 -13.33 -8.56 12.90
N GLU A 33 -14.22 -8.84 11.96
CA GLU A 33 -15.39 -9.68 12.17
C GLU A 33 -15.63 -10.63 10.97
N PRO A 34 -15.54 -11.96 11.16
CA PRO A 34 -15.86 -12.94 10.13
C PRO A 34 -17.36 -12.96 9.83
N ARG A 35 -17.83 -12.05 8.99
CA ARG A 35 -19.14 -12.26 8.38
C ARG A 35 -19.01 -13.34 7.32
N SER A 36 -19.65 -14.49 7.60
CA SER A 36 -19.76 -15.62 6.68
C SER A 36 -20.50 -15.18 5.42
N HIS A 37 -19.75 -14.67 4.46
CA HIS A 37 -20.21 -14.45 3.10
C HIS A 37 -19.43 -15.41 2.20
N HIS A 38 -20.10 -15.95 1.18
CA HIS A 38 -19.44 -16.77 0.17
C HIS A 38 -18.24 -16.00 -0.39
N CYS A 39 -17.05 -16.53 -0.13
CA CYS A 39 -15.79 -15.91 -0.45
C CYS A 39 -15.01 -16.89 -1.32
N SER A 40 -14.49 -16.43 -2.46
CA SER A 40 -13.60 -17.25 -3.28
C SER A 40 -12.38 -17.68 -2.46
N LYS A 41 -11.87 -18.90 -2.72
CA LYS A 41 -10.75 -19.49 -1.96
C LYS A 41 -9.54 -18.56 -1.83
N HIS A 42 -9.18 -17.86 -2.90
CA HIS A 42 -8.04 -16.94 -2.94
C HIS A 42 -8.23 -15.70 -2.06
N ILE A 43 -9.47 -15.27 -1.85
CA ILE A 43 -9.82 -14.16 -0.96
C ILE A 43 -9.83 -14.66 0.50
N CYS A 44 -10.41 -15.84 0.74
CA CYS A 44 -10.51 -16.43 2.08
C CYS A 44 -9.14 -16.69 2.70
N GLY A 45 -8.20 -17.26 1.92
CA GLY A 45 -6.84 -17.52 2.39
C GLY A 45 -6.09 -16.26 2.79
N ARG A 46 -6.24 -15.16 2.04
CA ARG A 46 -5.61 -13.86 2.36
C ARG A 46 -6.17 -13.26 3.64
N TYR A 47 -7.49 -13.37 3.87
CA TYR A 47 -8.10 -12.89 5.11
C TYR A 47 -7.69 -13.70 6.33
N HIS A 48 -7.59 -15.02 6.19
CA HIS A 48 -7.12 -15.87 7.28
C HIS A 48 -5.70 -15.48 7.71
N LEU A 49 -4.79 -15.34 6.75
CA LEU A 49 -3.42 -14.89 7.00
C LEU A 49 -3.39 -13.50 7.66
N LEU A 50 -4.17 -12.54 7.14
CA LEU A 50 -4.24 -11.20 7.73
C LEU A 50 -4.70 -11.23 9.18
N ARG A 51 -5.73 -12.02 9.50
CA ARG A 51 -6.23 -12.19 10.87
C ARG A 51 -5.19 -12.81 11.78
N GLU A 52 -4.48 -13.84 11.34
CA GLU A 52 -3.41 -14.44 12.13
C GLU A 52 -2.30 -13.42 12.42
N MET A 53 -1.91 -12.60 11.44
CA MET A 53 -0.88 -11.56 11.62
C MET A 53 -1.34 -10.45 12.58
N VAL A 54 -2.60 -10.04 12.50
CA VAL A 54 -3.19 -9.05 13.42
C VAL A 54 -3.33 -9.63 14.83
N SER A 55 -3.80 -10.87 14.96
CA SER A 55 -3.95 -11.60 16.22
C SER A 55 -2.61 -11.78 16.94
N ARG A 56 -1.54 -12.11 16.21
CA ARG A 56 -0.18 -12.22 16.73
C ARG A 56 0.44 -10.86 17.11
N GLY A 57 -0.24 -9.75 16.81
CA GLY A 57 0.28 -8.40 17.06
C GLY A 57 1.43 -8.00 16.12
N ASP A 58 1.64 -8.74 15.03
CA ASP A 58 2.72 -8.43 14.07
C ASP A 58 2.34 -7.26 13.17
N CYS A 59 1.06 -7.07 12.90
CA CYS A 59 0.54 -6.02 12.02
C CYS A 59 -0.72 -5.36 12.59
N ARG A 60 -0.96 -4.11 12.22
CA ARG A 60 -2.21 -3.36 12.46
C ARG A 60 -2.79 -2.91 11.11
N THR A 61 -4.10 -2.87 11.00
CA THR A 61 -4.77 -2.44 9.75
C THR A 61 -5.33 -1.03 9.91
N HIS A 62 -5.13 -0.19 8.89
CA HIS A 62 -5.66 1.18 8.85
C HIS A 62 -6.36 1.44 7.51
N ARG A 63 -7.44 2.23 7.55
CA ARG A 63 -8.16 2.63 6.34
C ARG A 63 -7.48 3.84 5.71
N VAL A 64 -7.33 3.83 4.40
CA VAL A 64 -6.94 5.01 3.60
C VAL A 64 -7.98 5.23 2.50
N SER A 65 -8.17 6.46 2.04
CA SER A 65 -9.00 6.70 0.85
C SER A 65 -8.26 6.24 -0.42
N SER A 66 -8.97 5.82 -1.47
CA SER A 66 -8.32 5.41 -2.73
C SER A 66 -7.51 6.55 -3.36
N ALA A 67 -7.98 7.80 -3.24
CA ALA A 67 -7.25 8.99 -3.69
C ALA A 67 -5.95 9.28 -2.91
N GLU A 68 -5.78 8.67 -1.74
CA GLU A 68 -4.58 8.80 -0.90
C GLU A 68 -3.72 7.54 -0.90
N ASN A 69 -4.22 6.43 -1.46
CA ASN A 69 -3.49 5.19 -1.54
C ASN A 69 -2.44 5.24 -2.66
N THR A 70 -1.20 5.59 -2.35
CA THR A 70 -0.09 5.59 -3.32
C THR A 70 0.18 4.22 -3.94
N ALA A 71 -0.26 3.11 -3.33
CA ALA A 71 -0.17 1.78 -3.93
C ALA A 71 -1.10 1.59 -5.14
N ASP A 72 -2.13 2.44 -5.30
CA ASP A 72 -3.01 2.42 -6.47
C ASP A 72 -2.24 2.70 -7.76
N LEU A 73 -1.13 3.46 -7.67
CA LEU A 73 -0.21 3.71 -8.77
C LEU A 73 0.30 2.41 -9.44
N PHE A 74 0.48 1.35 -8.66
CA PHE A 74 1.04 0.08 -9.14
C PHE A 74 -0.02 -0.95 -9.52
N THR A 75 -1.29 -0.68 -9.25
CA THR A 75 -2.35 -1.71 -9.33
C THR A 75 -3.55 -1.31 -10.18
N LYS A 76 -3.74 -0.01 -10.44
CA LYS A 76 -4.91 0.52 -11.18
C LYS A 76 -4.46 1.39 -12.36
N PRO A 77 -5.11 1.27 -13.53
CA PRO A 77 -5.03 2.32 -14.56
C PRO A 77 -5.77 3.57 -14.06
N MET A 78 -5.13 4.73 -14.15
CA MET A 78 -5.70 6.01 -13.67
C MET A 78 -5.33 7.17 -14.60
N SER A 79 -6.01 8.31 -14.42
CA SER A 79 -5.74 9.51 -15.21
C SER A 79 -4.34 10.06 -14.92
N GLN A 80 -3.77 10.78 -15.89
CA GLN A 80 -2.45 11.39 -15.74
C GLN A 80 -2.37 12.33 -14.53
N VAL A 81 -3.45 13.04 -14.22
CA VAL A 81 -3.53 13.94 -13.05
C VAL A 81 -3.41 13.15 -11.75
N ALA A 82 -4.17 12.06 -11.59
CA ALA A 82 -4.09 11.22 -10.40
C ALA A 82 -2.71 10.54 -10.29
N HIS A 83 -2.17 10.08 -11.42
CA HIS A 83 -0.84 9.47 -11.48
C HIS A 83 0.26 10.42 -10.99
N THR A 84 0.29 11.67 -11.48
CA THR A 84 1.27 12.68 -11.05
C THR A 84 1.11 13.01 -9.56
N GLN A 85 -0.12 13.16 -9.07
CA GLN A 85 -0.36 13.38 -7.64
C GLN A 85 0.18 12.24 -6.77
N HIS A 86 0.00 10.99 -7.19
CA HIS A 86 0.55 9.83 -6.47
C HIS A 86 2.08 9.74 -6.57
N LEU A 87 2.69 10.11 -7.69
CA LEU A 87 4.15 10.22 -7.83
C LEU A 87 4.73 11.26 -6.86
N ASP A 88 4.11 12.43 -6.80
CA ASP A 88 4.53 13.50 -5.88
C ASP A 88 4.43 13.04 -4.42
N LYS A 89 3.33 12.35 -4.05
CA LYS A 89 3.16 11.73 -2.72
C LYS A 89 4.21 10.66 -2.42
N MET A 90 4.72 9.96 -3.43
CA MET A 90 5.80 8.98 -3.29
C MET A 90 7.18 9.63 -3.19
N GLY A 91 7.29 10.95 -3.42
CA GLY A 91 8.56 11.66 -3.49
C GLY A 91 9.31 11.44 -4.82
N LEU A 92 8.65 10.85 -5.81
CA LEU A 92 9.18 10.66 -7.15
C LEU A 92 8.93 11.93 -7.97
N ARG A 93 9.82 12.92 -7.85
CA ARG A 93 9.82 14.05 -8.79
C ARG A 93 10.20 13.53 -10.17
N SER A 94 9.40 13.85 -11.18
CA SER A 94 9.83 13.71 -12.57
C SER A 94 11.15 14.46 -12.71
N MET A 95 12.22 13.69 -12.90
CA MET A 95 13.46 14.25 -13.40
C MET A 95 13.13 14.65 -14.83
N VAL A 96 12.67 15.89 -15.02
CA VAL A 96 12.71 16.53 -16.33
C VAL A 96 14.21 16.57 -16.62
N ILE A 97 14.70 15.55 -17.34
CA ILE A 97 16.00 15.60 -17.97
C ILE A 97 15.90 16.82 -18.86
N GLY A 98 16.49 17.92 -18.39
CA GLY A 98 16.42 19.19 -19.08
C GLY A 98 17.03 19.00 -20.45
N PHE A 99 16.20 18.79 -21.47
CA PHE A 99 16.52 19.28 -22.80
C PHE A 99 16.55 20.79 -22.68
N ARG A 100 17.73 21.28 -22.29
CA ARG A 100 18.13 22.67 -22.39
C ARG A 100 17.97 23.01 -23.87
N SER A 101 16.83 23.58 -24.24
CA SER A 101 16.72 24.26 -25.53
C SER A 101 17.76 25.37 -25.50
N ARG A 102 18.90 25.13 -26.14
CA ARG A 102 19.73 26.22 -26.65
C ARG A 102 18.95 26.83 -27.80
N GLY A 103 18.05 27.75 -27.46
CA GLY A 103 17.63 28.80 -28.38
C GLY A 103 18.43 30.04 -27.99
N ASP A 104 19.52 30.27 -28.72
CA ASP A 104 20.18 31.57 -28.89
C ASP A 104 21.01 31.47 -30.19
N CYS A 105 20.35 31.88 -31.28
CA CYS A 105 20.85 32.55 -32.49
C CYS A 105 19.69 32.62 -33.48
#